data_AF-A0A9E2NQC6-F1
#
_entry.id   AF-A0A9E2NQC6-F1
#
_cell.length_a   1.000
_cell.length_b   1.000
_cell.length_c   1.000
_cell.angle_alpha   90.00
_cell.angle_beta   90.00
_cell.angle_gamma   90.00
#
_symmetry.space_group_name_H-M   'P 1'
#
loop_
_entity.id
_entity.type
_entity.pdbx_description
1 polymer ?
#
loop_
_entity_poly.entity_id
_entity_poly.type
_entity_poly.pdbx_seq_one_letter_code
_entity_poly.pdbx_strand_id
1 'polypeptide(L)' 'MVFHIAICSADAALRSRLQRICMDYYSRRTDACIVEQLPDAAALLGRDAAGMRYNLYLIELGNVPAPAGMAAAVILRG' A
#
# COMPACT_ATOMS: atom_id res chain seq x y z
N MET A 1 15.00 -3.52 -11.44
CA MET A 1 13.56 -3.36 -11.76
C MET A 1 12.96 -2.32 -10.82
N VAL A 2 11.89 -1.60 -11.19
CA VAL A 2 11.22 -0.64 -10.28
C VAL A 2 9.92 -1.26 -9.75
N PHE A 3 9.81 -1.42 -8.44
CA PHE A 3 8.62 -1.94 -7.78
C PHE A 3 7.68 -0.81 -7.37
N HIS A 4 6.44 -0.86 -7.80
CA HIS A 4 5.38 0.04 -7.34
C HIS A 4 4.69 -0.56 -6.14
N ILE A 5 4.71 0.14 -5.00
CA ILE A 5 4.21 -0.34 -3.72
C ILE A 5 3.13 0.62 -3.22
N ALA A 6 1.94 0.10 -2.94
CA ALA A 6 0.89 0.85 -2.26
C ALA A 6 0.93 0.60 -0.74
N ILE A 7 0.90 1.66 0.05
CA ILE A 7 0.79 1.59 1.51
C ILE A 7 -0.50 2.27 1.93
N CYS A 8 -1.48 1.48 2.34
CA CYS A 8 -2.82 1.90 2.75
C CYS A 8 -2.95 1.74 4.27
N SER A 9 -3.07 2.83 5.00
CA SER A 9 -3.23 2.85 6.45
C SER A 9 -3.84 4.17 6.86
N ALA A 10 -4.60 4.24 7.95
CA ALA A 10 -5.06 5.52 8.51
C ALA A 10 -3.93 6.25 9.27
N ASP A 11 -2.98 5.50 9.83
CA ASP A 11 -1.84 6.01 10.59
C ASP A 11 -0.73 6.56 9.66
N ALA A 12 -0.58 7.89 9.64
CA ALA A 12 0.43 8.59 8.85
C ALA A 12 1.88 8.26 9.26
N ALA A 13 2.12 7.97 10.55
CA ALA A 13 3.44 7.60 11.05
C ALA A 13 3.80 6.19 10.59
N LEU A 14 2.83 5.27 10.60
CA LEU A 14 2.99 3.93 10.05
C LEU A 14 3.30 3.99 8.54
N ARG A 15 2.51 4.75 7.75
CA ARG A 15 2.77 4.90 6.31
C ARG A 15 4.19 5.44 6.04
N SER A 16 4.60 6.49 6.77
CA SER A 16 5.92 7.10 6.62
C SER A 16 7.06 6.17 7.05
N ARG A 17 6.85 5.36 8.09
CA ARG A 17 7.84 4.35 8.52
C ARG A 17 7.98 3.23 7.49
N LEU A 18 6.87 2.70 7.00
CA LEU A 18 6.88 1.64 5.99
C LEU A 18 7.51 2.11 4.68
N GLN A 19 7.24 3.34 4.23
CA GLN A 19 7.91 3.90 3.05
C GLN A 19 9.43 3.89 3.20
N ARG A 20 9.96 4.36 4.34
CA ARG A 20 11.40 4.33 4.61
C ARG A 20 11.96 2.91 4.57
N ILE A 21 11.29 1.97 5.24
CA ILE A 21 11.68 0.55 5.24
C ILE A 21 11.73 -0.01 3.81
N CYS A 22 10.72 0.27 2.98
CA CYS A 22 10.71 -0.17 1.59
C CYS A 22 11.90 0.41 0.82
N MET A 23 12.11 1.73 0.89
CA MET A 23 13.22 2.39 0.19
C MET A 23 14.59 1.86 0.64
N ASP A 24 14.79 1.68 1.94
CA ASP A 24 16.02 1.12 2.52
C ASP A 24 16.25 -0.34 2.12
N TYR A 25 15.17 -1.13 2.00
CA TYR A 25 15.25 -2.52 1.59
C TYR A 25 15.65 -2.66 0.12
N TYR A 26 15.01 -1.88 -0.77
CA TYR A 26 15.24 -1.99 -2.21
C TYR A 26 16.54 -1.34 -2.65
N SER A 27 16.95 -0.20 -2.06
CA SER A 27 18.23 0.45 -2.36
C SER A 27 19.45 -0.46 -2.20
N ARG A 28 19.37 -1.47 -1.32
CA ARG A 28 20.42 -2.46 -1.08
C ARG A 28 20.53 -3.57 -2.12
N ARG A 29 19.52 -3.74 -3.01
CA ARG A 29 19.37 -4.91 -3.88
C ARG A 29 19.51 -4.63 -5.38
N THR A 30 20.07 -3.49 -5.78
CA THR A 30 20.14 -3.06 -7.19
C THR A 30 18.76 -2.87 -7.85
N ASP A 31 17.69 -2.95 -7.06
CA ASP A 31 16.32 -2.67 -7.43
C ASP A 31 15.89 -1.32 -6.86
N ALA A 32 14.85 -0.73 -7.44
CA ALA A 32 14.25 0.49 -6.91
C ALA A 32 12.80 0.24 -6.53
N CYS A 33 12.24 1.07 -5.67
CA CYS A 33 10.82 1.10 -5.40
C CYS A 33 10.26 2.52 -5.49
N ILE A 34 9.03 2.63 -5.99
CA ILE A 34 8.19 3.81 -5.89
C ILE A 34 7.09 3.46 -4.89
N VAL A 35 7.00 4.24 -3.83
CA VAL A 35 6.00 4.04 -2.78
C VAL A 35 4.91 5.10 -2.92
N GLU A 36 3.66 4.65 -2.97
CA GLU A 36 2.49 5.51 -2.89
C GLU A 36 1.79 5.31 -1.54
N GLN A 37 1.66 6.39 -0.78
CA GLN A 37 0.94 6.37 0.51
C GLN A 37 -0.52 6.77 0.30
N LEU A 38 -1.43 5.92 0.77
CA LEU A 38 -2.87 6.10 0.64
C LEU A 38 -3.47 6.16 2.05
N PRO A 39 -4.27 7.20 2.37
CA PRO A 39 -4.77 7.42 3.72
C PRO A 39 -5.83 6.42 4.16
N ASP A 40 -6.50 5.74 3.23
CA ASP A 40 -7.56 4.79 3.51
C ASP A 40 -7.84 3.86 2.32
N ALA A 41 -8.72 2.88 2.56
CA ALA A 41 -9.16 1.90 1.59
C ALA A 41 -9.90 2.53 0.39
N ALA A 42 -10.63 3.63 0.60
CA ALA A 42 -11.36 4.28 -0.49
C ALA A 42 -10.40 4.95 -1.48
N ALA A 43 -9.35 5.61 -0.97
CA ALA A 43 -8.27 6.15 -1.78
C ALA A 43 -7.58 5.04 -2.59
N LEU A 44 -7.28 3.90 -1.96
CA LEU A 44 -6.68 2.75 -2.63
C LEU A 44 -7.55 2.21 -3.77
N LEU A 45 -8.84 1.99 -3.52
CA LEU A 45 -9.78 1.51 -4.54
C LEU A 45 -10.01 2.56 -5.64
N GLY A 46 -9.95 3.85 -5.32
CA GLY A 46 -10.00 4.91 -6.32
C GLY A 46 -8.82 4.86 -7.30
N ARG A 47 -7.62 4.50 -6.82
CA ARG A 47 -6.45 4.30 -7.69
C ARG A 47 -6.60 3.07 -8.57
N ASP A 48 -7.09 1.97 -8.00
CA ASP A 48 -7.38 0.74 -8.76
C ASP A 48 -8.43 0.98 -9.87
N ALA A 49 -9.53 1.67 -9.54
CA ALA A 49 -10.55 2.07 -10.50
C ALA A 49 -10.01 3.01 -11.59
N ALA A 50 -8.97 3.80 -11.30
CA ALA A 50 -8.25 4.62 -12.27
C ALA A 50 -7.23 3.81 -13.11
N GLY A 51 -7.19 2.49 -12.97
CA GLY A 51 -6.30 1.60 -13.72
C GLY A 51 -4.89 1.45 -13.13
N MET A 52 -4.63 2.00 -11.94
CA MET A 52 -3.33 1.85 -11.28
C MET A 52 -3.22 0.46 -10.67
N ARG A 53 -2.17 -0.28 -11.02
CA ARG A 53 -1.85 -1.57 -10.40
C ARG A 53 -0.48 -1.48 -9.75
N TYR A 54 -0.38 -2.02 -8.54
CA TYR A 54 0.85 -2.07 -7.75
C TYR A 54 1.40 -3.50 -7.73
N ASN A 55 2.72 -3.62 -7.63
CA ASN A 55 3.39 -4.91 -7.48
C ASN A 55 3.20 -5.49 -6.06
N LEU A 56 3.04 -4.63 -5.06
CA LEU A 56 2.85 -4.99 -3.67
C LEU A 56 1.87 -4.03 -2.99
N TYR A 57 1.00 -4.58 -2.15
CA TYR A 57 0.05 -3.83 -1.34
C TYR A 57 0.33 -4.11 0.14
N LEU A 58 0.55 -3.06 0.93
CA LEU A 58 0.59 -3.10 2.38
C LEU A 58 -0.68 -2.42 2.89
N ILE A 59 -1.62 -3.21 3.43
CA ILE A 59 -2.95 -2.73 3.84
C ILE A 59 -3.13 -2.94 5.34
N GLU A 60 -3.31 -1.86 6.08
CA GLU A 60 -3.71 -1.91 7.49
C GLU A 60 -5.16 -2.40 7.61
N LEU A 61 -5.39 -3.37 8.50
CA LEU A 61 -6.73 -3.84 8.81
C LEU A 61 -7.34 -3.05 9.98
N GLY A 62 -6.53 -2.64 10.95
CA GLY A 62 -7.06 -2.07 12.20
C GLY A 62 -7.76 -3.14 13.04
N ASN A 63 -7.84 -2.90 14.35
CA ASN A 63 -8.43 -3.86 15.28
C ASN A 63 -9.94 -3.63 15.44
N VAL A 64 -10.70 -3.88 14.37
CA VAL A 64 -12.16 -3.71 14.32
C VAL A 64 -12.84 -4.94 13.70
N PRO A 65 -14.14 -5.20 13.97
CA PRO A 65 -14.81 -6.42 13.50
C PRO A 65 -14.88 -6.58 11.97
N ALA A 66 -14.97 -5.47 11.23
CA ALA A 66 -15.08 -5.46 9.77
C ALA A 66 -14.12 -4.41 9.18
N PRO A 67 -12.83 -4.74 9.08
CA PRO A 67 -11.82 -3.78 8.66
C PRO A 67 -11.96 -3.44 7.17
N ALA A 68 -12.11 -2.15 6.84
CA ALA A 68 -12.27 -1.68 5.47
C ALA A 68 -11.10 -2.13 4.56
N GLY A 69 -9.89 -2.23 5.12
CA GLY A 69 -8.72 -2.75 4.42
C GLY A 69 -8.88 -4.20 3.95
N MET A 70 -9.61 -5.05 4.69
CA MET A 70 -9.85 -6.44 4.28
C MET A 70 -10.82 -6.51 3.12
N ALA A 71 -11.88 -5.70 3.12
CA ALA A 71 -12.80 -5.59 1.99
C ALA A 71 -12.07 -5.11 0.73
N ALA A 72 -11.22 -4.09 0.86
CA ALA A 72 -10.39 -3.62 -0.26
C ALA A 72 -9.46 -4.72 -0.78
N ALA A 73 -8.80 -5.48 0.11
CA ALA A 73 -7.94 -6.59 -0.30
C ALA A 73 -8.69 -7.69 -1.07
N VAL A 74 -9.97 -7.94 -0.75
CA VAL A 74 -10.81 -8.87 -1.51
C VAL A 74 -11.11 -8.33 -2.90
N ILE A 75 -11.47 -7.05 -3.03
CA ILE A 75 -11.77 -6.41 -4.32
C ILE A 75 -10.54 -6.43 -5.23
N LEU A 76 -9.36 -6.09 -4.71
CA LEU A 76 -8.10 -6.03 -5.47
C LEU A 76 -7.61 -7.39 -5.99
N ARG A 77 -8.15 -8.50 -5.48
CA ARG A 77 -7.85 -9.86 -5.96
C ARG A 77 -8.66 -10.27 -7.18
N GLY A 78 -9.73 -9.54 -7.52
CA GLY A 78 -10.55 -9.77 -8.71
C GLY A 78 -9.89 -9.25 -9.98
#